data_AF-A0A4R7B212-F1
#
_entry.id   AF-A0A4R7B212-F1
#
_cell.length_a   1.000
_cell.length_b   1.000
_cell.length_c   1.000
_cell.angle_alpha   90.00
_cell.angle_beta   90.00
_cell.angle_gamma   90.00
#
_symmetry.space_group_name_H-M   'P 1'
#
loop_
_entity.id
_entity.type
_entity.pdbx_description
1 polymer ?
#
loop_
_entity_poly.entity_id
_entity_poly.type
_entity_poly.pdbx_seq_one_letter_code
_entity_poly.pdbx_strand_id
1 'polypeptide(L)' 'MSDVAPLLICPKCCSLDIEGSASPDEHDELRCRDCGHTTTYAEMNAEFRTALDDAVRLIHLRVARKFKLPASPAA' A
#
# COMPACT_ATOMS: atom_id res chain seq x y z
N MET A 1 -12.50 14.81 11.31
CA MET A 1 -11.54 14.39 10.27
C MET A 1 -12.37 13.71 9.22
N SER A 2 -12.30 14.08 7.94
CA SER A 2 -13.09 13.38 6.92
C SER A 2 -12.68 11.92 6.93
N ASP A 3 -13.62 11.03 7.23
CA ASP A 3 -13.45 9.58 7.15
C ASP A 3 -13.27 9.22 5.68
N VAL A 4 -12.06 9.40 5.17
CA VAL A 4 -11.67 8.90 3.86
C VAL A 4 -11.65 7.39 4.04
N ALA A 5 -12.69 6.74 3.53
CA ALA A 5 -12.76 5.30 3.51
C ALA A 5 -11.46 4.76 2.88
N PRO A 6 -10.81 3.77 3.50
CA PRO A 6 -9.56 3.22 2.99
C PRO A 6 -9.78 2.68 1.58
N LEU A 7 -8.87 3.00 0.66
CA LEU A 7 -8.90 2.45 -0.69
C LEU A 7 -8.53 0.96 -0.61
N LEU A 8 -9.49 0.08 -0.84
CA LEU A 8 -9.27 -1.37 -0.84
C LEU A 8 -8.93 -1.84 -2.26
N ILE A 9 -7.75 -2.44 -2.44
CA ILE A 9 -7.30 -3.05 -3.70
C ILE A 9 -7.01 -4.53 -3.46
N CYS A 10 -7.57 -5.42 -4.28
CA CYS A 10 -7.26 -6.85 -4.21
C CYS A 10 -5.78 -7.11 -4.55
N PRO A 11 -5.02 -7.81 -3.69
CA PRO A 11 -3.60 -8.09 -3.96
C PRO A 11 -3.38 -9.14 -5.07
N LYS A 12 -4.42 -9.89 -5.46
CA LYS A 12 -4.32 -10.93 -6.49
C LYS A 12 -4.63 -10.44 -7.90
N CYS A 13 -5.66 -9.60 -8.04
CA CYS A 13 -6.16 -9.19 -9.35
C CYS A 13 -6.22 -7.65 -9.53
N CYS A 14 -5.81 -6.89 -8.52
CA CYS A 14 -5.86 -5.42 -8.50
C CYS A 14 -7.26 -4.82 -8.66
N SER A 15 -8.32 -5.61 -8.51
CA SER A 15 -9.70 -5.12 -8.51
C SER A 15 -10.00 -4.26 -7.28
N LEU A 16 -10.89 -3.28 -7.46
CA LEU A 16 -11.45 -2.44 -6.40
C LEU A 16 -12.82 -2.97 -5.92
N ASP A 17 -13.37 -3.99 -6.56
CA ASP A 17 -14.65 -4.59 -6.19
C ASP A 17 -14.44 -5.58 -5.04
N ILE A 18 -14.32 -5.02 -3.83
CA ILE A 18 -14.12 -5.73 -2.57
C ILE A 18 -15.40 -5.67 -1.75
N GLU A 19 -15.93 -6.84 -1.43
CA GLU A 19 -17.03 -7.03 -0.50
C GLU A 19 -16.51 -7.10 0.94
N GLY A 20 -17.14 -6.35 1.84
CA GLY A 20 -16.78 -6.27 3.25
C GLY A 20 -17.68 -5.31 4.03
N SER A 21 -17.45 -5.23 5.34
CA SER A 21 -18.15 -4.32 6.23
C SER A 21 -17.94 -2.85 5.82
N ALA A 22 -18.97 -2.02 5.95
CA ALA A 22 -18.86 -0.57 5.70
C ALA A 22 -17.96 0.16 6.72
N SER A 23 -17.79 -0.42 7.90
CA SER A 23 -16.85 -0.01 8.94
C SER A 23 -16.05 -1.25 9.35
N PRO A 24 -15.03 -1.65 8.57
CA PRO A 24 -14.34 -2.90 8.80
C PRO A 24 -13.50 -2.86 10.07
N ASP A 25 -13.70 -3.83 10.94
CA ASP A 25 -12.74 -4.15 11.99
C ASP A 25 -11.50 -4.82 11.39
N GLU A 26 -10.37 -4.77 12.09
CA GLU A 26 -9.10 -5.32 11.59
C GLU A 26 -9.18 -6.81 11.21
N HIS A 27 -10.09 -7.55 11.85
CA HIS A 27 -10.32 -8.98 11.63
C HIS A 27 -11.49 -9.30 10.71
N ASP A 28 -12.18 -8.28 10.19
CA ASP A 28 -13.28 -8.50 9.25
C ASP A 28 -12.75 -9.12 7.96
N GLU A 29 -13.43 -10.19 7.54
CA GLU A 29 -13.13 -10.86 6.28
C GLU A 29 -13.62 -10.00 5.11
N LEU A 30 -12.70 -9.74 4.20
CA LEU A 30 -12.90 -9.04 2.94
C LEU A 30 -12.79 -10.05 1.80
N ARG A 31 -13.66 -9.94 0.80
CA ARG A 31 -13.67 -10.82 -0.37
C ARG A 31 -13.67 -10.01 -1.65
N CYS A 32 -12.72 -10.28 -2.54
CA CYS A 32 -12.77 -9.74 -3.90
C CYS A 32 -13.84 -10.46 -4.72
N ARG A 33 -14.76 -9.71 -5.33
CA ARG A 33 -15.84 -10.26 -6.15
C ARG A 33 -15.36 -10.77 -7.51
N ASP A 34 -14.32 -10.16 -8.07
CA ASP A 34 -13.79 -10.54 -9.39
C ASP A 34 -13.00 -11.85 -9.38
N CYS A 35 -12.12 -12.05 -8.39
CA CYS A 35 -11.26 -13.23 -8.34
C CYS A 35 -11.59 -14.21 -7.20
N GLY A 36 -12.52 -13.85 -6.31
CA GLY A 36 -12.94 -14.68 -5.18
C GLY A 36 -11.93 -14.77 -4.04
N HIS A 37 -10.79 -14.06 -4.11
CA HIS A 37 -9.78 -14.05 -3.06
C HIS A 37 -10.34 -13.44 -1.77
N THR A 38 -10.08 -14.10 -0.64
CA THR A 38 -10.43 -13.63 0.70
C THR A 38 -9.18 -13.22 1.47
N THR A 39 -9.31 -12.19 2.29
CA THR A 39 -8.26 -11.62 3.15
C THR A 39 -8.92 -10.84 4.28
N THR A 40 -8.14 -10.30 5.21
CA THR A 40 -8.64 -9.39 6.25
C THR A 40 -8.20 -7.95 5.98
N TYR A 41 -8.89 -6.99 6.61
CA TYR A 41 -8.47 -5.59 6.54
C TYR A 41 -7.04 -5.38 7.07
N ALA A 42 -6.67 -6.04 8.19
CA ALA A 42 -5.32 -5.98 8.74
C ALA A 42 -4.25 -6.48 7.76
N GLU A 43 -4.49 -7.62 7.09
CA GLU A 43 -3.57 -8.18 6.10
C GLU A 43 -3.40 -7.25 4.90
N MET A 44 -4.50 -6.77 4.33
CA MET A 44 -4.45 -5.81 3.21
C MET A 44 -3.69 -4.54 3.58
N ASN A 45 -3.91 -4.00 4.78
CA ASN A 45 -3.21 -2.80 5.24
C ASN A 45 -1.70 -3.08 5.44
N ALA A 46 -1.33 -4.25 5.96
CA ALA A 46 0.06 -4.67 6.10
C ALA A 46 0.76 -4.83 4.72
N GLU A 47 0.09 -5.44 3.75
CA GLU A 47 0.60 -5.58 2.38
C GLU A 47 0.75 -4.22 1.69
N PHE A 48 -0.25 -3.34 1.83
CA PHE A 48 -0.21 -1.99 1.27
C PHE A 48 0.95 -1.16 1.85
N ARG A 49 1.15 -1.20 3.18
CA ARG A 49 2.28 -0.53 3.84
C ARG A 49 3.62 -1.06 3.33
N THR A 50 3.74 -2.38 3.19
CA THR A 50 4.95 -3.01 2.65
C THR A 50 5.22 -2.54 1.22
N ALA A 51 4.20 -2.50 0.36
CA ALA A 51 4.32 -2.03 -1.01
C ALA A 51 4.72 -0.54 -1.09
N LEU A 52 4.17 0.29 -0.20
CA LEU A 52 4.55 1.70 -0.09
C LEU A 52 6.00 1.88 0.37
N ASP A 53 6.43 1.16 1.40
CA ASP A 53 7.79 1.23 1.90
C ASP A 53 8.79 0.79 0.82
N ASP A 54 8.48 -0.25 0.05
CA ASP A 54 9.29 -0.68 -1.08
C ASP A 54 9.32 0.35 -2.22
N ALA A 55 8.17 0.95 -2.56
CA ALA A 55 8.12 2.01 -3.55
C ALA A 55 8.97 3.21 -3.14
N VAL A 56 8.85 3.65 -1.88
CA VAL A 56 9.64 4.73 -1.29
C VAL A 56 11.13 4.36 -1.32
N ARG A 57 11.49 3.13 -0.94
CA ARG A 57 12.88 2.64 -0.99
C ARG A 57 13.45 2.65 -2.40
N LEU A 58 12.67 2.22 -3.40
CA LEU A 58 13.08 2.25 -4.81
C LEU A 58 13.28 3.68 -5.33
N ILE A 59 12.39 4.61 -4.94
CA ILE A 59 12.54 6.04 -5.25
C ILE A 59 13.82 6.58 -4.63
N HIS A 60 14.07 6.32 -3.34
CA HIS A 60 15.29 6.74 -2.66
C HIS A 60 16.55 6.23 -3.37
N LEU A 61 16.59 4.94 -3.74
CA LEU A 61 17.72 4.37 -4.48
C LEU A 61 17.90 5.03 -5.85
N ARG A 62 16.81 5.32 -6.56
CA ARG A 62 16.86 5.92 -7.90
C ARG A 62 17.25 7.40 -7.86
N VAL A 63 16.81 8.14 -6.84
CA VAL A 63 17.19 9.55 -6.60
C VAL A 63 18.62 9.64 -6.10
N ALA A 64 18.99 8.89 -5.06
CA ALA A 64 20.35 8.89 -4.50
C ALA A 64 21.42 8.51 -5.54
N ARG A 65 21.10 7.64 -6.50
CA ARG A 65 22.02 7.28 -7.60
C ARG A 65 22.07 8.31 -8.73
N LYS A 66 21.07 9.18 -8.86
CA LYS A 66 21.00 10.21 -9.92
C LYS A 66 21.55 11.56 -9.46
N PHE A 67 21.49 11.87 -8.18
CA PHE A 67 22.09 13.07 -7.63
C PHE A 67 23.45 12.73 -7.02
N LYS A 68 24.53 12.95 -7.79
CA LYS A 68 25.84 13.18 -7.16
C LYS A 68 25.70 14.50 -6.39
N LEU A 69 25.51 14.43 -5.07
CA LEU A 69 25.72 15.60 -4.23
C LEU A 69 27.10 16.15 -4.58
N PRO A 70 27.23 17.42 -5.01
CA PRO A 70 28.54 18.01 -5.22
C PRO A 70 29.31 17.85 -3.90
N ALA A 71 30.54 17.37 -3.98
CA ALA A 71 31.40 17.25 -2.82
C ALA A 71 31.35 18.58 -2.07
N SER A 72 30.90 18.53 -0.81
CA SER A 72 30.87 19.71 0.05
C SER A 72 32.28 20.30 0.04
N PRO A 73 32.46 21.60 -0.28
CA PRO A 73 33.78 22.18 -0.18
C PRO A 73 34.24 22.03 1.27
N ALA A 74 35.42 21.44 1.45
CA ALA A 74 36.07 21.38 2.74
C ALA A 74 36.28 22.82 3.22
N ALA A 75 35.67 23.15 4.36
CA ALA A 75 35.92 24.39 5.09
C ALA A 75 37.25 24.31 5.83
#